data_AF-A0A8H2JZL8-F1
#
_entry.id   AF-A0A8H2JZL8-F1
#
_cell.length_a   1.000
_cell.length_b   1.000
_cell.length_c   1.000
_cell.angle_alpha   90.00
_cell.angle_beta   90.00
_cell.angle_gamma   90.00
#
_symmetry.space_group_name_H-M   'P 1'
#
loop_
_entity.id
_entity.type
_entity.pdbx_description
1 polymer ?
#
loop_
_entity_poly.entity_id
_entity_poly.type
_entity_poly.pdbx_seq_one_letter_code
_entity_poly.pdbx_strand_id
1 'polypeptide(L)'
;MSLVAILWAVVAMMQLCMTSQIGMKKLNNNFLAFNHARSSLKILSFIFIGVSLYLNCLDNGVSVGIISWFFLIITSAFFLQILFFYHFKKWFFLIWIFLFLLVVYYLLTHIFNNIIV
;
A
#
# COMPACT_ATOMS: atom_id res chain seq x y z
N MET A 1 -2.14 -11.21 12.78
CA MET A 1 -2.09 -9.90 12.11
C MET A 1 -0.93 -9.88 11.15
N SER A 2 -1.21 -9.94 9.85
CA SER A 2 -0.15 -10.05 8.84
C SER A 2 0.56 -8.72 8.64
N LEU A 3 1.84 -8.64 8.98
CA LEU A 3 2.66 -7.45 8.74
C LEU A 3 2.70 -7.12 7.24
N VAL A 4 2.72 -8.15 6.39
CA VAL A 4 2.72 -8.03 4.92
C VAL A 4 1.41 -7.40 4.42
N ALA A 5 0.26 -7.78 5.00
CA ALA A 5 -1.02 -7.18 4.63
C ALA A 5 -1.10 -5.69 4.97
N ILE A 6 -0.56 -5.28 6.13
CA ILE A 6 -0.52 -3.87 6.53
C ILE A 6 0.37 -3.07 5.59
N LEU A 7 1.57 -3.58 5.27
CA LEU A 7 2.47 -2.88 4.36
C LEU A 7 1.87 -2.73 2.95
N TRP A 8 1.22 -3.77 2.42
CA TRP A 8 0.49 -3.67 1.14
C TRP A 8 -0.61 -2.60 1.18
N ALA A 9 -1.37 -2.53 2.28
CA ALA A 9 -2.41 -1.51 2.45
C ALA A 9 -1.81 -0.10 2.52
N VAL A 10 -0.71 0.10 3.26
CA VAL A 10 -0.01 1.40 3.35
C VAL A 10 0.48 1.85 1.97
N VAL A 11 1.16 0.95 1.23
CA VAL A 11 1.67 1.23 -0.12
C VAL A 11 0.52 1.61 -1.06
N ALA A 12 -0.60 0.88 -1.02
CA ALA A 12 -1.76 1.16 -1.85
C ALA A 12 -2.43 2.50 -1.52
N MET A 13 -2.57 2.81 -0.22
CA MET A 13 -3.16 4.07 0.26
C MET A 13 -2.27 5.28 -0.09
N MET A 14 -0.95 5.14 0.02
CA MET A 14 0.01 6.14 -0.46
C MET A 14 -0.09 6.35 -1.98
N GLN A 15 -0.23 5.28 -2.76
CA GLN A 15 -0.40 5.33 -4.22
C GLN A 15 -1.72 6.03 -4.62
N LEU A 16 -2.82 5.72 -3.93
CA LEU A 16 -4.09 6.43 -4.09
C LEU A 16 -3.96 7.92 -3.76
N CYS A 17 -3.21 8.26 -2.70
CA CYS A 17 -2.93 9.64 -2.34
C CYS A 17 -2.23 10.39 -3.46
N MET A 18 -1.13 9.83 -4.01
CA MET A 18 -0.36 10.47 -5.07
C MET A 18 -1.13 10.62 -6.38
N THR A 19 -2.03 9.68 -6.68
CA THR A 19 -2.87 9.71 -7.88
C THR A 19 -4.14 10.56 -7.69
N SER A 20 -4.46 11.00 -6.47
CA SER A 20 -5.55 11.94 -6.20
C SER A 20 -5.21 13.36 -6.68
N GLN A 21 -6.22 14.15 -7.06
CA GLN A 21 -5.99 15.54 -7.49
C GLN A 21 -5.36 16.40 -6.37
N ILE A 22 -5.76 16.16 -5.12
CA ILE A 22 -5.27 16.89 -3.94
C ILE A 22 -3.79 16.55 -3.70
N GLY A 23 -3.44 15.27 -3.75
CA GLY A 23 -2.07 14.80 -3.58
C GLY A 23 -1.14 15.39 -4.63
N MET A 24 -1.53 15.34 -5.91
CA MET A 24 -0.74 15.91 -7.00
C MET A 24 -0.45 17.40 -6.82
N LYS A 25 -1.48 18.21 -6.54
CA LYS A 25 -1.33 19.66 -6.32
C LYS A 25 -0.39 19.97 -5.16
N LYS A 26 -0.48 19.20 -4.07
CA LYS A 26 0.36 19.43 -2.90
C LYS A 26 1.78 18.92 -3.12
N LEU A 27 1.97 17.74 -3.70
CA LEU A 27 3.28 17.09 -3.88
C LEU A 27 4.11 17.66 -5.02
N ASN A 28 3.52 18.47 -5.92
CA ASN A 28 4.19 19.00 -7.12
C ASN A 28 4.82 17.90 -8.00
N ASN A 29 4.16 16.73 -8.04
CA ASN A 29 4.65 15.56 -8.76
C ASN A 29 4.33 15.66 -10.25
N ASN A 30 5.20 16.29 -11.02
CA ASN A 30 5.08 16.39 -12.49
C ASN A 30 5.09 15.02 -13.20
N PHE A 31 5.67 13.99 -12.58
CA PHE A 31 5.75 12.64 -13.13
C PHE A 31 4.37 11.97 -13.33
N LEU A 32 3.38 12.32 -12.51
CA LEU A 32 2.01 11.80 -12.56
C LEU A 32 1.08 12.63 -13.46
N ALA A 33 1.59 13.66 -14.15
CA ALA A 33 0.82 14.47 -15.08
C ALA A 33 0.39 13.69 -16.34
N PHE A 34 1.06 12.57 -16.64
CA PHE A 34 0.64 11.65 -17.69
C PHE A 34 -0.59 10.84 -17.24
N ASN A 35 -1.76 11.16 -17.80
CA ASN A 35 -3.04 10.54 -17.46
C ASN A 35 -3.03 9.00 -17.56
N HIS A 36 -2.27 8.42 -18.50
CA HIS A 36 -2.17 6.96 -18.65
C HIS A 36 -1.46 6.28 -17.47
N ALA A 37 -0.29 6.78 -17.05
CA ALA A 37 0.45 6.26 -15.90
C ALA A 37 -0.34 6.43 -14.60
N ARG A 38 -1.13 7.50 -14.49
CA ARG A 38 -2.01 7.75 -13.35
C ARG A 38 -3.15 6.74 -13.26
N SER A 39 -3.79 6.42 -14.38
CA SER A 39 -4.89 5.45 -14.41
C SER A 39 -4.42 4.04 -14.06
N SER A 40 -3.29 3.61 -14.63
CA SER A 40 -2.71 2.30 -14.31
C SER A 40 -2.30 2.19 -12.84
N LEU A 41 -1.68 3.22 -12.27
CA LEU A 41 -1.35 3.26 -10.84
C LEU A 41 -2.60 3.22 -9.96
N LYS A 42 -3.71 3.85 -10.35
CA LYS A 42 -4.96 3.71 -9.59
C LYS A 42 -5.48 2.29 -9.62
N ILE A 43 -5.52 1.65 -10.79
CA ILE A 43 -5.99 0.26 -10.92
C ILE A 43 -5.10 -0.67 -10.07
N LEU A 44 -3.77 -0.52 -10.15
CA LEU A 44 -2.82 -1.28 -9.34
C LEU A 44 -3.05 -1.10 -7.83
N SER A 45 -3.41 0.09 -7.37
CA SER A 45 -3.68 0.31 -5.95
C SER A 45 -4.91 -0.47 -5.45
N PHE A 46 -5.95 -0.64 -6.27
CA PHE A 46 -7.08 -1.50 -5.90
C PHE A 46 -6.68 -2.98 -5.83
N ILE A 47 -5.81 -3.43 -6.73
CA ILE A 47 -5.26 -4.79 -6.69
C ILE A 47 -4.49 -5.01 -5.38
N PHE A 48 -3.63 -4.06 -4.99
CA PHE A 48 -2.86 -4.14 -3.74
C PHE A 48 -3.73 -4.13 -2.48
N ILE A 49 -4.83 -3.36 -2.48
CA ILE A 49 -5.85 -3.40 -1.41
C ILE A 49 -6.48 -4.80 -1.34
N GLY A 50 -6.82 -5.41 -2.49
CA GLY A 50 -7.35 -6.77 -2.56
C GLY A 50 -6.36 -7.82 -2.06
N VAL A 51 -5.08 -7.72 -2.44
CA VAL A 51 -4.01 -8.60 -1.96
C VAL A 51 -3.84 -8.49 -0.45
N SER A 52 -3.87 -7.26 0.10
CA SER A 52 -3.84 -7.03 1.54
C SER A 52 -4.98 -7.75 2.27
N LEU A 53 -6.21 -7.65 1.75
CA LEU A 53 -7.36 -8.36 2.32
C LEU A 53 -7.16 -9.86 2.27
N TYR A 54 -6.77 -10.39 1.11
CA TYR A 54 -6.56 -11.82 0.90
C TYR A 54 -5.54 -12.39 1.88
N LEU A 55 -4.37 -11.75 2.02
CA LEU A 55 -3.32 -12.16 2.95
C LEU A 55 -3.81 -12.11 4.41
N ASN A 56 -4.58 -11.09 4.79
CA ASN A 56 -5.09 -11.02 6.16
C ASN A 56 -6.16 -12.08 6.47
N CYS A 57 -6.95 -12.46 5.47
CA CYS A 57 -7.93 -13.56 5.56
C CYS A 57 -7.26 -14.94 5.60
N LEU A 58 -6.14 -15.12 4.90
CA LEU A 58 -5.35 -16.36 4.99
C LEU A 58 -4.83 -16.58 6.41
N ASP A 59 -4.32 -15.54 7.07
CA ASP A 59 -3.70 -15.67 8.39
C ASP A 59 -4.71 -15.77 9.55
N ASN A 60 -5.84 -15.05 9.49
CA ASN A 60 -6.79 -14.97 10.61
C ASN A 60 -8.14 -15.65 10.33
N GLY A 61 -8.31 -16.29 9.17
CA GLY A 61 -9.59 -16.82 8.70
C GLY A 61 -10.52 -15.73 8.13
N VAL A 62 -11.50 -16.10 7.30
CA VAL A 62 -12.30 -15.16 6.50
C VAL A 62 -13.10 -14.16 7.35
N SER A 63 -13.84 -14.64 8.36
CA SER A 63 -14.74 -13.78 9.16
C SER A 63 -13.97 -12.74 9.98
N VAL A 64 -12.98 -13.18 10.77
CA VAL A 64 -12.13 -12.29 11.59
C VAL A 64 -11.21 -11.46 10.69
N GLY A 65 -10.71 -12.04 9.60
CA GLY A 65 -9.85 -11.40 8.62
C GLY A 65 -10.48 -10.17 7.97
N ILE A 66 -11.74 -10.25 7.53
CA ILE A 66 -12.44 -9.10 6.92
C ILE A 66 -12.64 -7.97 7.94
N ILE A 67 -13.15 -8.29 9.13
CA ILE A 67 -13.44 -7.30 10.18
C ILE A 67 -12.14 -6.60 10.61
N SER A 68 -11.11 -7.39 10.92
CA SER A 68 -9.82 -6.86 11.33
C SER A 68 -9.11 -6.07 10.22
N TRP A 69 -9.26 -6.49 8.97
CA TRP A 69 -8.72 -5.74 7.83
C TRP A 69 -9.37 -4.36 7.71
N PHE A 70 -10.70 -4.29 7.80
CA PHE A 70 -11.40 -3.02 7.69
C PHE A 70 -11.09 -2.08 8.87
N PHE A 71 -11.18 -2.59 10.10
CA PHE A 71 -11.05 -1.75 11.30
C PHE A 71 -9.63 -1.45 11.74
N LEU A 72 -8.67 -2.32 11.46
CA LEU A 72 -7.28 -2.16 11.92
C LEU A 72 -6.32 -1.89 10.77
N ILE A 73 -6.42 -2.63 9.66
CA ILE A 73 -5.46 -2.49 8.56
C ILE A 73 -5.72 -1.22 7.75
N ILE A 74 -6.95 -0.99 7.29
CA ILE A 74 -7.27 0.22 6.51
C ILE A 74 -7.08 1.48 7.34
N THR A 75 -7.57 1.48 8.59
CA THR A 75 -7.47 2.65 9.48
C THR A 75 -6.00 3.00 9.76
N SER A 76 -5.18 2.01 10.14
CA SER A 76 -3.75 2.24 10.36
C SER A 76 -3.03 2.70 9.10
N ALA A 77 -3.33 2.09 7.94
CA ALA A 77 -2.76 2.50 6.66
C ALA A 77 -3.12 3.95 6.31
N PHE A 78 -4.35 4.36 6.58
CA PHE A 78 -4.81 5.74 6.37
C PHE A 78 -4.08 6.74 7.27
N PHE A 79 -3.95 6.44 8.57
CA PHE A 79 -3.22 7.30 9.50
C PHE A 79 -1.73 7.41 9.15
N LEU A 80 -1.08 6.29 8.82
CA LEU A 80 0.32 6.24 8.38
C LEU A 80 0.52 7.05 7.10
N GLN A 81 -0.38 6.89 6.11
CA GLN A 81 -0.36 7.66 4.88
C GLN A 81 -0.43 9.17 5.17
N ILE A 82 -1.35 9.61 6.04
CA ILE A 82 -1.47 11.02 6.44
C ILE A 82 -0.18 11.50 7.10
N LEU A 83 0.36 10.73 8.05
CA LEU A 83 1.58 11.09 8.77
C LEU A 83 2.75 11.28 7.81
N PHE A 84 2.96 10.34 6.89
CA PHE A 84 4.00 10.46 5.86
C PHE A 84 3.77 11.64 4.92
N PHE A 85 2.52 11.90 4.54
CA PHE A 85 2.18 12.99 3.63
C PHE A 85 2.46 14.37 4.23
N TYR A 86 2.14 14.55 5.52
CA TYR A 86 2.37 15.82 6.22
C TYR A 86 3.84 16.01 6.60
N HIS A 87 4.49 14.99 7.16
CA HIS A 87 5.85 15.14 7.70
C HIS A 87 6.92 15.02 6.61
N PHE A 88 6.75 14.12 5.65
CA PHE A 88 7.75 13.79 4.64
C PHE A 88 7.30 14.16 3.23
N LYS A 89 6.56 15.25 3.08
CA LYS A 89 6.00 15.70 1.80
C LYS A 89 6.99 15.66 0.63
N LYS A 90 8.23 16.13 0.83
CA LYS A 90 9.28 16.15 -0.20
C LYS A 90 9.82 14.76 -0.55
N TRP A 91 9.86 13.86 0.44
CA TRP A 91 10.40 12.49 0.30
C TRP A 91 9.31 11.45 0.06
N PHE A 92 8.04 11.87 0.00
CA PHE A 92 6.88 10.98 -0.01
C PHE A 92 6.91 9.95 -1.14
N PHE A 93 7.32 10.37 -2.34
CA PHE A 93 7.47 9.47 -3.48
C PHE A 93 8.58 8.43 -3.27
N LEU A 94 9.72 8.85 -2.71
CA LEU A 94 10.84 7.96 -2.41
C LEU A 94 10.49 6.96 -1.30
N ILE A 95 9.78 7.41 -0.26
CA ILE A 95 9.29 6.55 0.83
C ILE A 95 8.35 5.48 0.27
N TRP A 96 7.46 5.86 -0.66
CA TRP A 96 6.57 4.89 -1.30
C TRP A 96 7.32 3.85 -2.13
N ILE A 97 8.31 4.27 -2.94
CA ILE A 97 9.15 3.32 -3.70
C ILE A 97 9.86 2.36 -2.74
N PHE A 98 10.45 2.90 -1.66
CA PHE A 98 11.15 2.11 -0.67
C PHE A 98 10.22 1.08 -0.01
N LEU A 99 9.03 1.50 0.43
CA LEU A 99 8.03 0.61 1.01
C LEU A 99 7.55 -0.45 0.02
N PHE A 100 7.32 -0.07 -1.24
CA PHE A 100 6.94 -1.02 -2.30
C PHE A 100 8.02 -2.09 -2.51
N LEU A 101 9.28 -1.70 -2.62
CA LEU A 101 10.41 -2.64 -2.76
C LEU A 101 10.55 -3.54 -1.54
N LEU A 102 10.39 -2.98 -0.34
CA LEU A 102 10.46 -3.72 0.92
C LEU A 102 9.36 -4.79 1.00
N VAL A 103 8.14 -4.46 0.57
CA VAL A 103 7.02 -5.41 0.52
C VAL A 103 7.25 -6.52 -0.49
N VAL A 104 7.71 -6.17 -1.69
CA VAL A 104 8.05 -7.15 -2.73
C VAL A 104 9.17 -8.08 -2.25
N TYR A 105 10.21 -7.54 -1.63
CA TYR A 105 11.29 -8.33 -1.03
C TYR A 105 10.77 -9.31 0.03
N TYR A 106 9.91 -8.83 0.94
CA TYR A 106 9.34 -9.68 1.99
C TYR A 106 8.44 -10.79 1.42
N LEU A 107 7.68 -10.49 0.37
CA LEU A 107 6.86 -11.49 -0.32
C LEU A 107 7.75 -12.56 -0.98
N LEU A 108 8.82 -12.13 -1.66
CA LEU A 108 9.77 -13.03 -2.30
C LEU A 108 10.47 -13.94 -1.28
N THR A 109 10.99 -13.40 -0.18
CA THR A 109 11.64 -14.21 0.87
C THR A 109 10.68 -15.19 1.51
N HIS A 110 9.43 -14.79 1.74
CA HIS A 110 8.39 -15.70 2.25
C HIS A 110 8.09 -16.84 1.28
N ILE A 111 7.97 -16.55 -0.03
CA ILE A 111 7.74 -17.57 -1.06
C ILE A 111 8.94 -18.51 -1.15
N PHE A 112 10.16 -17.99 -1.21
CA PHE A 112 11.38 -18.79 -1.29
C PHE A 112 11.53 -19.74 -0.09
N ASN A 113 11.27 -19.26 1.13
CA ASN A 113 11.33 -20.10 2.32
C ASN A 113 10.26 -21.21 2.34
N ASN A 114 9.09 -20.97 1.77
CA ASN A 114 8.04 -21.99 1.65
C ASN A 114 8.29 -23.01 0.53
N ILE A 115 9.22 -22.77 -0.40
CA ILE A 115 9.55 -23.71 -1.49
C ILE A 115 10.69 -24.66 -1.09
N ILE A 116 11.55 -24.25 -0.15
CA ILE A 116 12.75 -25.00 0.25
C ILE A 116 12.45 -26.00 1.40
N VAL A 117 11.26 -25.93 2.00
CA VAL A 117 10.74 -26.89 3.00
C VAL A 117 9.76 -27.84 2.33
#